data_AF-A0A427YPA3-F1
#
_entry.id   AF-A0A427YPA3-F1
#
_cell.length_a   1.000
_cell.length_b   1.000
_cell.length_c   1.000
_cell.angle_alpha   90.00
_cell.angle_beta   90.00
_cell.angle_gamma   90.00
#
_symmetry.space_group_name_H-M   'P 1'
#
loop_
_entity.id
_entity.type
_entity.pdbx_description
1 polymer ?
#
loop_
_entity_poly.entity_id
_entity_poly.type
_entity_poly.pdbx_seq_one_letter_code
_entity_poly.pdbx_strand_id
1 'polypeptide(L)'
;MKTRFVSILAIALGALGLVGVANASAAAQFHLDPQLDVSACWLECHNSVVAAIHNPLSKLAIAEAITINCQNDTYIETMPQCLVEYCTSAPSTAYALEYGFSWCRRAGVDVTSSLALPQSYLDGPASAYFNSTAYLTSSGVRSLSSAFTGLAMVLATTVLSASLLAV
;
A
#
# COMPACT_ATOMS: atom_id res chain seq x y z
N MET A 1 -21.29 48.68 -1.99
CA MET A 1 -21.18 47.36 -2.63
C MET A 1 -19.71 47.02 -2.84
N LYS A 2 -19.10 46.37 -1.85
CA LYS A 2 -17.72 45.89 -1.87
C LYS A 2 -17.76 44.55 -1.13
N THR A 3 -16.79 43.68 -1.43
CA THR A 3 -16.56 42.36 -0.82
C THR A 3 -17.54 41.23 -1.18
N ARG A 4 -17.57 40.84 -2.47
CA ARG A 4 -17.91 39.47 -2.90
C ARG A 4 -16.75 38.75 -3.61
N PHE A 5 -15.52 39.22 -3.41
CA PHE A 5 -14.32 38.66 -4.06
C PHE A 5 -13.38 37.87 -3.13
N VAL A 6 -13.74 37.70 -1.84
CA VAL A 6 -12.87 37.02 -0.86
C VAL A 6 -13.14 35.51 -0.77
N SER A 7 -14.27 35.03 -1.29
CA SER A 7 -14.68 33.62 -1.07
C SER A 7 -14.25 32.63 -2.15
N ILE A 8 -13.76 33.06 -3.31
CA ILE A 8 -13.36 32.13 -4.39
C ILE A 8 -11.89 31.71 -4.26
N LEU A 9 -11.03 32.58 -3.70
CA LEU A 9 -9.61 32.27 -3.52
C LEU A 9 -9.36 31.25 -2.39
N ALA A 10 -10.25 31.16 -1.41
CA ALA A 10 -10.13 30.21 -0.30
C ALA A 10 -10.51 28.77 -0.67
N ILE A 11 -11.32 28.57 -1.72
CA ILE A 11 -11.72 27.23 -2.17
C ILE A 11 -10.64 26.62 -3.08
N ALA A 12 -9.90 27.45 -3.82
CA ALA A 12 -8.78 26.98 -4.64
C ALA A 12 -7.56 26.53 -3.80
N LEU A 13 -7.33 27.13 -2.61
CA LEU A 13 -6.28 26.65 -1.70
C LEU A 13 -6.69 25.39 -0.91
N GLY A 14 -7.99 25.13 -0.73
CA GLY A 14 -8.48 23.92 -0.06
C GLY A 14 -8.33 22.64 -0.88
N ALA A 15 -8.30 22.75 -2.21
CA ALA A 15 -8.14 21.61 -3.11
C ALA A 15 -6.67 21.16 -3.28
N LEU A 16 -5.69 21.98 -2.86
CA LEU A 16 -4.26 21.64 -2.85
C LEU A 16 -3.78 21.00 -1.54
N GLY A 17 -4.67 20.83 -0.55
CA GLY A 17 -4.36 20.19 0.74
C GLY A 17 -4.63 18.68 0.80
N LEU A 18 -5.24 18.10 -0.24
CA LEU A 18 -5.48 16.66 -0.39
C LEU A 18 -4.41 15.99 -1.27
N VAL A 19 -3.21 16.56 -1.30
CA VAL A 19 -2.05 15.97 -1.98
C VAL A 19 -1.61 14.75 -1.18
N GLY A 20 -2.15 13.61 -1.58
CA GLY A 20 -1.56 12.28 -1.43
C GLY A 20 -1.07 11.93 -0.04
N VAL A 21 -1.90 11.22 0.73
CA VAL A 21 -1.39 10.03 1.40
C VAL A 21 -0.87 9.12 0.29
N ALA A 22 0.38 9.36 -0.08
CA ALA A 22 1.06 8.60 -1.09
C ALA A 22 1.18 7.18 -0.50
N ASN A 23 0.41 6.25 -1.04
CA ASN A 23 0.55 4.84 -0.69
C ASN A 23 2.00 4.48 -1.05
N ALA A 24 2.84 4.20 -0.08
CA ALA A 24 4.19 3.70 -0.37
C ALA A 24 4.06 2.25 -0.86
N SER A 25 4.75 1.88 -1.93
CA SER A 25 4.77 0.49 -2.40
C SER A 25 6.07 0.14 -3.12
N ALA A 26 6.84 -0.77 -2.54
CA ALA A 26 7.98 -1.38 -3.20
C ALA A 26 7.51 -2.17 -4.43
N ALA A 27 6.37 -2.86 -4.35
CA ALA A 27 5.81 -3.57 -5.49
C ALA A 27 5.56 -2.64 -6.68
N ALA A 28 4.97 -1.46 -6.45
CA ALA A 28 4.78 -0.45 -7.49
C ALA A 28 6.10 0.08 -8.06
N GLN A 29 7.11 0.31 -7.20
CA GLN A 29 8.42 0.81 -7.60
C GLN A 29 9.16 -0.15 -8.53
N PHE A 30 8.99 -1.46 -8.33
CA PHE A 30 9.70 -2.51 -9.08
C PHE A 30 8.81 -3.28 -10.05
N HIS A 31 7.56 -2.83 -10.27
CA HIS A 31 6.58 -3.48 -11.16
C HIS A 31 6.32 -4.96 -10.83
N LEU A 32 6.26 -5.28 -9.54
CA LEU A 32 5.97 -6.62 -9.05
C LEU A 32 4.50 -6.75 -8.64
N ASP A 33 3.96 -7.96 -8.71
CA ASP A 33 2.63 -8.30 -8.20
C ASP A 33 2.72 -9.07 -6.87
N PRO A 34 2.36 -8.46 -5.73
CA PRO A 34 2.32 -9.14 -4.42
C PRO A 34 1.36 -10.35 -4.37
N GLN A 35 0.49 -10.52 -5.35
CA GLN A 35 -0.37 -11.70 -5.48
C GLN A 35 0.30 -12.88 -6.19
N LEU A 36 1.37 -12.66 -6.94
CA LEU A 36 1.96 -13.67 -7.82
C LEU A 36 3.46 -13.85 -7.59
N ASP A 37 4.19 -12.75 -7.37
CA ASP A 37 5.65 -12.74 -7.39
C ASP A 37 6.23 -12.89 -5.98
N VAL A 38 6.39 -14.13 -5.52
CA VAL A 38 7.04 -14.37 -4.22
C VAL A 38 8.54 -14.11 -4.29
N SER A 39 9.09 -13.36 -3.32
CA SER A 39 10.54 -13.17 -3.21
C SER A 39 11.20 -14.38 -2.56
N ALA A 40 12.44 -14.70 -2.96
CA ALA A 40 13.20 -15.79 -2.38
C ALA A 40 13.41 -15.62 -0.86
N CYS A 41 13.72 -14.40 -0.40
CA CYS A 41 13.91 -14.13 1.03
C CYS A 41 12.61 -14.31 1.84
N TRP A 42 11.45 -13.96 1.28
CA TRP A 42 10.17 -14.23 1.93
C TRP A 42 9.93 -15.73 2.07
N LEU A 43 10.16 -16.52 1.01
CA LEU A 43 9.93 -17.96 1.02
C LEU A 43 10.86 -18.67 2.01
N GLU A 44 12.14 -18.29 2.04
CA GLU A 44 13.12 -18.84 2.98
C GLU A 44 12.74 -18.51 4.42
N CYS A 45 12.38 -17.26 4.68
CA CYS A 45 11.91 -16.81 5.98
C CYS A 45 10.64 -17.55 6.43
N HIS A 46 9.63 -17.62 5.56
CA HIS A 46 8.38 -18.35 5.80
C HIS A 46 8.65 -19.80 6.20
N ASN A 47 9.47 -20.50 5.42
CA ASN A 47 9.82 -21.90 5.68
C ASN A 47 10.52 -22.09 7.03
N SER A 48 11.40 -21.16 7.40
CA SER A 48 12.08 -21.16 8.70
C SER A 48 11.08 -20.98 9.85
N VAL A 49 10.18 -20.00 9.74
CA VAL A 49 9.17 -19.70 10.77
C VAL A 49 8.17 -20.85 10.93
N VAL A 50 7.60 -21.39 9.85
CA VAL A 50 6.66 -22.52 9.94
C VAL A 50 7.33 -23.82 10.39
N ALA A 51 8.65 -23.97 10.20
CA ALA A 51 9.39 -25.09 10.76
C ALA A 51 9.54 -24.96 12.28
N ALA A 52 9.71 -23.75 12.80
CA ALA A 52 9.84 -23.45 14.23
C ALA A 52 8.51 -23.49 14.99
N ILE A 53 7.42 -23.04 14.36
CA ILE A 53 6.07 -23.16 14.90
C ILE A 53 5.66 -24.63 14.76
N HIS A 54 5.68 -25.38 15.86
CA HIS A 54 5.41 -26.82 15.92
C HIS A 54 3.93 -27.17 15.64
N ASN A 55 3.40 -26.74 14.49
CA ASN A 55 2.07 -27.03 14.01
C ASN A 55 2.19 -27.85 12.70
N PRO A 56 1.70 -29.09 12.62
CA PRO A 56 1.80 -29.88 11.40
C PRO A 56 0.93 -29.32 10.26
N LEU A 57 -0.13 -28.57 10.56
CA LEU A 57 -1.04 -27.99 9.56
C LEU A 57 -0.49 -26.70 8.94
N SER A 58 0.46 -26.00 9.59
CA SER A 58 1.08 -24.77 9.07
C SER A 58 1.95 -25.01 7.83
N LYS A 59 2.34 -26.27 7.58
CA LYS A 59 3.26 -26.68 6.51
C LYS A 59 2.55 -27.12 5.23
N LEU A 60 1.22 -27.23 5.25
CA LEU A 60 0.46 -27.70 4.10
C LEU A 60 0.27 -26.57 3.08
N ALA A 61 0.31 -26.87 1.79
CA ALA A 61 0.06 -25.89 0.72
C ALA A 61 -1.45 -25.71 0.42
N ILE A 62 -2.27 -25.67 1.47
CA ILE A 62 -3.73 -25.52 1.39
C ILE A 62 -4.16 -24.17 1.96
N ALA A 63 -5.30 -23.62 1.52
CA ALA A 63 -5.81 -22.34 2.00
C ALA A 63 -5.95 -22.29 3.52
N GLU A 64 -6.31 -23.41 4.16
CA GLU A 64 -6.40 -23.53 5.62
C GLU A 64 -5.05 -23.29 6.32
N ALA A 65 -3.92 -23.68 5.71
CA ALA A 65 -2.60 -23.42 6.28
C ALA A 65 -2.25 -21.93 6.25
N ILE A 66 -2.69 -21.20 5.21
CA ILE A 66 -2.54 -19.74 5.15
C ILE A 66 -3.31 -19.10 6.30
N THR A 67 -4.57 -19.50 6.50
CA THR A 67 -5.38 -19.00 7.63
C THR A 67 -4.72 -19.29 8.96
N ILE A 68 -4.28 -20.54 9.19
CA ILE A 68 -3.61 -20.96 10.43
C ILE A 68 -2.38 -20.11 10.71
N ASN A 69 -1.54 -19.88 9.70
CA ASN A 69 -0.33 -19.08 9.85
C ASN A 69 -0.66 -17.61 10.11
N CYS A 70 -1.55 -17.02 9.32
CA CYS A 70 -1.89 -15.60 9.42
C CYS A 70 -2.72 -15.23 10.66
N GLN A 71 -3.30 -16.21 11.35
CA GLN A 71 -3.98 -16.04 12.64
C GLN A 71 -3.13 -16.45 13.85
N ASN A 72 -1.91 -16.95 13.62
CA ASN A 72 -1.02 -17.36 14.69
C ASN A 72 -0.14 -16.17 15.13
N ASP A 73 -0.28 -15.73 16.38
CA ASP A 73 0.48 -14.58 16.90
C ASP A 73 1.99 -14.79 16.78
N THR A 74 2.51 -15.99 17.06
CA THR A 74 3.93 -16.29 16.92
C THR A 74 4.41 -16.15 15.48
N TYR A 75 3.62 -16.57 14.49
CA TYR A 75 3.93 -16.35 13.08
C TYR A 75 3.98 -14.86 12.75
N ILE A 76 2.96 -14.10 13.15
CA ILE A 76 2.85 -12.67 12.87
C ILE A 76 3.96 -11.86 13.53
N GLU A 77 4.38 -12.23 14.74
CA GLU A 77 5.49 -11.58 15.45
C GLU A 77 6.87 -11.97 14.90
N THR A 78 7.05 -13.23 14.48
CA THR A 78 8.36 -13.74 14.04
C THR A 78 8.66 -13.38 12.60
N MET A 79 7.65 -13.38 11.72
CA MET A 79 7.84 -13.11 10.30
C MET A 79 8.57 -11.79 10.04
N PRO A 80 8.17 -10.62 10.59
CA PRO A 80 8.86 -9.36 10.32
C PRO A 80 10.32 -9.35 10.79
N GLN A 81 10.63 -9.99 11.93
CA GLN A 81 12.01 -10.12 12.42
C GLN A 81 12.86 -10.94 11.46
N CYS A 82 12.31 -12.07 11.01
CA CYS A 82 12.95 -12.96 10.07
C CYS A 82 13.11 -12.31 8.68
N LEU A 83 12.15 -11.49 8.22
CA LEU A 83 12.31 -10.74 6.97
C LEU A 83 13.51 -9.78 7.02
N VAL A 84 13.74 -9.11 8.16
CA VAL A 84 14.89 -8.22 8.34
C VAL A 84 16.23 -8.98 8.28
N GLU A 85 16.24 -10.23 8.72
CA GLU A 85 17.43 -11.08 8.70
C GLU A 85 17.71 -11.66 7.30
N TYR A 86 16.68 -12.18 6.64
CA TYR A 86 16.82 -12.90 5.37
C TYR A 86 16.79 -11.99 4.14
N CYS A 87 16.11 -10.85 4.19
CA CYS A 87 16.07 -9.92 3.07
C CYS A 87 17.25 -8.93 3.15
N THR A 88 18.18 -9.05 2.21
CA THR A 88 19.47 -8.32 2.21
C THR A 88 19.37 -6.81 1.99
N SER A 89 18.18 -6.28 1.67
CA SER A 89 17.99 -4.86 1.38
C SER A 89 16.63 -4.34 1.86
N ALA A 90 16.54 -3.04 2.13
CA ALA A 90 15.29 -2.38 2.53
C ALA A 90 14.18 -2.49 1.46
N PRO A 91 14.45 -2.29 0.14
CA PRO A 91 13.46 -2.57 -0.90
C PRO A 91 12.95 -4.01 -0.90
N SER A 92 13.85 -4.99 -0.77
CA SER A 92 13.47 -6.41 -0.72
C SER A 92 12.60 -6.72 0.50
N THR A 93 12.94 -6.14 1.65
CA THR A 93 12.18 -6.30 2.90
C THR A 93 10.79 -5.67 2.80
N ALA A 94 10.69 -4.45 2.26
CA ALA A 94 9.42 -3.77 2.01
C ALA A 94 8.52 -4.59 1.06
N TYR A 95 9.09 -5.08 -0.03
CA TYR A 95 8.35 -5.92 -0.98
C TYR A 95 7.91 -7.25 -0.35
N ALA A 96 8.78 -7.91 0.40
CA ALA A 96 8.44 -9.15 1.12
C ALA A 96 7.31 -8.93 2.13
N LEU A 97 7.28 -7.78 2.81
CA LEU A 97 6.18 -7.41 3.70
C LEU A 97 4.86 -7.22 2.93
N GLU A 98 4.89 -6.51 1.80
CA GLU A 98 3.73 -6.30 0.91
C GLU A 98 3.18 -7.63 0.36
N TYR A 99 4.07 -8.56 0.00
CA TYR A 99 3.71 -9.92 -0.36
C TYR A 99 3.05 -10.64 0.83
N GLY A 100 3.60 -10.52 2.05
CA GLY A 100 3.02 -11.07 3.27
C GLY A 100 1.58 -10.59 3.55
N PHE A 101 1.32 -9.29 3.39
CA PHE A 101 -0.04 -8.75 3.49
C PHE A 101 -0.98 -9.38 2.47
N SER A 102 -0.50 -9.54 1.23
CA SER A 102 -1.28 -10.11 0.15
C SER A 102 -1.53 -11.61 0.35
N TRP A 103 -0.54 -12.35 0.84
CA TRP A 103 -0.63 -13.76 1.21
C TRP A 103 -1.74 -14.01 2.24
N CYS A 104 -1.74 -13.26 3.35
CA CYS A 104 -2.79 -13.40 4.37
C CYS A 104 -4.18 -12.98 3.87
N ARG A 105 -4.24 -11.96 3.01
CA ARG A 105 -5.50 -11.51 2.41
C ARG A 105 -6.14 -12.56 1.50
N ARG A 106 -5.38 -13.46 0.88
CA ARG A 106 -5.92 -14.59 0.10
C ARG A 106 -6.76 -15.54 0.96
N ALA A 107 -6.48 -15.61 2.26
CA ALA A 107 -7.26 -16.34 3.26
C ALA A 107 -8.33 -15.47 3.95
N GLY A 108 -8.52 -14.22 3.50
CA GLY A 108 -9.45 -13.27 4.13
C GLY A 108 -8.97 -12.69 5.46
N VAL A 109 -7.68 -12.84 5.79
CA VAL A 109 -7.08 -12.31 7.03
C VAL A 109 -6.34 -11.01 6.72
N ASP A 110 -6.74 -9.91 7.37
CA ASP A 110 -6.04 -8.63 7.29
C ASP A 110 -5.00 -8.53 8.42
N VAL A 111 -3.72 -8.42 8.03
CA VAL A 111 -2.58 -8.34 8.94
C VAL A 111 -1.78 -7.06 8.74
N THR A 112 -2.30 -6.07 8.03
CA THR A 112 -1.55 -4.82 7.74
C THR A 112 -1.17 -4.05 9.00
N SER A 113 -1.93 -4.17 10.09
CA SER A 113 -1.61 -3.55 11.37
C SER A 113 -0.74 -4.41 12.31
N SER A 114 -0.66 -5.72 12.08
CA SER A 114 -0.02 -6.67 12.99
C SER A 114 1.32 -7.18 12.45
N LEU A 115 1.45 -7.35 11.13
CA LEU A 115 2.68 -7.70 10.45
C LEU A 115 3.50 -6.42 10.20
N ALA A 116 4.09 -5.87 11.26
CA ALA A 116 4.88 -4.63 11.23
C ALA A 116 6.37 -4.90 11.35
N LEU A 117 7.19 -4.17 10.58
CA LEU A 117 8.65 -4.28 10.71
C LEU A 117 9.11 -3.78 12.10
N PRO A 118 10.18 -4.37 12.66
CA PRO A 118 10.72 -3.94 13.94
C PRO A 118 11.16 -2.48 13.88
N GLN A 119 10.86 -1.70 14.92
CA GLN A 119 11.21 -0.27 14.94
C GLN A 119 12.74 -0.05 14.84
N SER A 120 13.54 -0.94 15.44
CA SER A 120 15.01 -0.89 15.33
C SER A 120 15.52 -0.99 13.88
N TYR A 121 14.79 -1.66 13.00
CA TYR A 121 15.11 -1.72 11.58
C TYR A 121 14.78 -0.40 10.88
N LEU A 122 13.61 0.17 11.16
CA LEU A 122 13.13 1.43 10.60
C LEU A 122 13.94 2.65 11.07
N ASP A 123 14.51 2.59 12.27
CA ASP A 123 15.41 3.61 12.82
C ASP A 123 16.87 3.41 12.38
N GLY A 124 17.17 2.25 11.79
CA GLY A 124 18.51 1.87 11.35
C GLY A 124 18.86 2.32 9.92
N PRO A 125 19.85 1.68 9.27
CA PRO A 125 20.27 2.02 7.91
C PRO A 125 19.13 1.95 6.86
N ALA A 126 18.12 1.12 7.09
CA ALA A 126 16.96 0.99 6.21
C ALA A 126 16.07 2.24 6.19
N SER A 127 16.15 3.08 7.23
CA SER A 127 15.38 4.33 7.37
C SER A 127 15.45 5.22 6.12
N ALA A 128 16.64 5.30 5.51
CA ALA A 128 16.85 6.11 4.31
C ALA A 128 15.95 5.69 3.14
N TYR A 129 15.64 4.39 3.00
CA TYR A 129 14.73 3.89 1.97
C TYR A 129 13.27 4.18 2.33
N PHE A 130 12.83 3.82 3.55
CA PHE A 130 11.43 3.97 3.97
C PHE A 130 11.00 5.44 4.08
N ASN A 131 11.93 6.36 4.30
CA ASN A 131 11.70 7.80 4.29
C ASN A 131 11.97 8.46 2.92
N SER A 132 12.40 7.69 1.92
CA SER A 132 12.68 8.25 0.59
C SER A 132 11.39 8.66 -0.12
N THR A 133 11.44 9.79 -0.82
CA THR A 133 10.34 10.21 -1.70
C THR A 133 10.05 9.19 -2.79
N ALA A 134 11.08 8.49 -3.28
CA ALA A 134 10.92 7.43 -4.27
C ALA A 134 10.00 6.31 -3.76
N TYR A 135 10.21 5.84 -2.54
CA TYR A 135 9.34 4.83 -1.92
C TYR A 135 7.97 5.39 -1.57
N LEU A 136 7.92 6.56 -0.91
CA LEU A 136 6.67 7.13 -0.42
C LEU A 136 5.70 7.47 -1.57
N THR A 137 6.20 7.89 -2.73
CA THR A 137 5.36 8.28 -3.89
C THR A 137 5.12 7.18 -4.91
N SER A 138 5.68 5.98 -4.71
CA SER A 138 5.72 4.95 -5.77
C SER A 138 4.36 4.41 -6.18
N SER A 139 3.36 4.32 -5.28
CA SER A 139 2.01 3.89 -5.70
C SER A 139 1.26 4.95 -6.50
N GLY A 140 1.80 6.16 -6.64
CA GLY A 140 1.30 7.21 -7.52
C GLY A 140 1.59 6.96 -9.00
N VAL A 141 2.43 5.97 -9.34
CA VAL A 141 2.85 5.66 -10.72
C VAL A 141 2.23 4.34 -11.20
N ARG A 142 0.91 4.23 -11.15
CA ARG A 142 0.18 3.46 -12.16
C ARG A 142 -0.46 4.46 -13.12
N SER A 143 0.33 4.92 -14.09
CA SER A 143 -0.22 5.54 -15.30
C SER A 143 -1.12 4.50 -15.95
N LEU A 144 -2.42 4.73 -15.86
CA LEU A 144 -3.47 4.07 -16.64
C LEU A 144 -3.06 4.06 -18.11
N SER A 145 -2.54 2.94 -18.58
CA SER A 145 -2.36 2.67 -20.00
C SER A 145 -2.96 1.30 -20.29
N SER A 146 -4.29 1.28 -20.39
CA SER A 146 -5.04 0.55 -21.42
C SER A 146 -6.55 0.61 -21.14
N ALA A 147 -7.27 1.10 -22.15
CA ALA A 147 -8.66 0.81 -22.49
C ALA A 147 -9.76 1.13 -21.46
N PHE A 148 -10.32 2.35 -21.54
CA PHE A 148 -11.78 2.50 -21.64
C PHE A 148 -12.11 3.74 -22.46
N THR A 149 -12.31 3.50 -23.76
CA THR A 149 -13.16 4.28 -24.63
C THR A 149 -14.58 4.27 -24.03
N GLY A 150 -15.20 5.43 -23.82
CA GLY A 150 -16.64 5.46 -23.54
C GLY A 150 -17.13 6.67 -22.75
N LEU A 151 -17.62 7.66 -23.49
CA LEU A 151 -18.74 8.55 -23.13
C LEU A 151 -18.83 9.07 -21.67
N ALA A 152 -18.47 10.33 -21.49
CA ALA A 152 -19.21 11.22 -20.59
C ALA A 152 -19.16 12.66 -21.11
N MET A 153 -19.89 12.90 -22.21
CA MET A 153 -20.48 14.22 -22.42
C MET A 153 -21.45 14.47 -21.27
N VAL A 154 -21.10 15.39 -20.36
CA VAL A 154 -22.11 16.07 -19.53
C VAL A 154 -21.91 17.56 -19.70
N LEU A 155 -22.76 18.08 -20.59
CA LEU A 155 -23.20 19.46 -20.76
C LEU A 155 -22.84 20.41 -19.60
N ALA A 156 -21.75 21.16 -19.78
CA ALA A 156 -21.67 22.50 -19.26
C ALA A 156 -22.43 23.41 -20.23
N THR A 157 -23.55 24.00 -19.77
CA THR A 157 -24.09 25.35 -20.09
C THR A 157 -25.62 25.40 -20.08
N THR A 158 -26.23 25.37 -18.90
CA THR A 158 -27.56 25.96 -18.68
C THR A 158 -27.57 26.80 -17.41
N VAL A 159 -26.91 27.95 -17.44
CA VAL A 159 -27.36 29.12 -16.66
C VAL A 159 -27.11 30.37 -17.51
N LEU A 160 -27.89 30.53 -18.59
CA LEU A 160 -28.01 31.82 -19.26
C LEU A 160 -28.90 32.70 -18.38
N SER A 161 -28.23 33.51 -17.54
CA SER A 161 -28.62 34.85 -17.11
C SER A 161 -30.08 35.27 -17.35
N ALA A 162 -30.96 35.03 -16.38
CA ALA A 162 -32.20 35.78 -16.20
C ALA A 162 -32.08 36.65 -14.94
N SER A 163 -31.25 37.70 -14.99
CA SER A 163 -31.23 38.80 -14.01
C SER A 163 -30.54 40.05 -14.60
N LEU A 164 -31.05 40.60 -15.69
CA LEU A 164 -30.90 42.03 -15.98
C LEU A 164 -32.29 42.66 -15.99
N LEU A 165 -32.78 42.96 -14.79
CA LEU A 165 -33.81 43.94 -14.51
C LEU A 165 -33.17 44.93 -13.55
N ALA A 166 -32.60 46.00 -14.10
CA ALA A 166 -32.34 47.30 -13.46
C ALA A 166 -31.53 48.18 -14.42
N VAL A 167 -32.20 48.85 -15.35
CA VAL A 167 -32.49 50.30 -15.32
C VAL A 167 -33.79 50.53 -16.08
#